data_AF-A0A847DEH2-F1
#
_entry.id   AF-A0A847DEH2-F1
#
_cell.length_a   1.000
_cell.length_b   1.000
_cell.length_c   1.000
_cell.angle_alpha   90.00
_cell.angle_beta   90.00
_cell.angle_gamma   90.00
#
_symmetry.space_group_name_H-M   'P 1'
#
loop_
_entity.id
_entity.type
_entity.pdbx_description
1 polymer ?
#
loop_
_entity_poly.entity_id
_entity_poly.type
_entity_poly.pdbx_seq_one_letter_code
_entity_poly.pdbx_strand_id
1 'polypeptide(L)'
;MREKDKTITAKFNNTDLKGHKLIQFSMSNSGDSSAILQIKQIIDETTDTIFSIHKKDLLVNPITYIVPAVWGRVKKGDLNPKQKNIFLSIETMVRNVIDIMEFDELTDSQRFSIEYLIRGLVISKITYLIASSRSN
;
A
#
# COMPACT_ATOMS: atom_id res chain seq x y z
N MET A 1 36.81 -6.96 -6.98
CA MET A 1 36.68 -5.80 -6.07
C MET A 1 35.52 -6.12 -5.14
N ARG A 2 35.75 -6.34 -3.84
CA ARG A 2 34.73 -6.85 -2.91
C ARG A 2 33.70 -5.77 -2.60
N GLU A 3 32.43 -6.01 -2.93
CA GLU A 3 31.30 -5.24 -2.38
C GLU A 3 31.33 -5.37 -0.86
N LYS A 4 31.27 -4.24 -0.17
CA LYS A 4 31.21 -4.21 1.29
C LYS A 4 29.81 -4.63 1.72
N ASP A 5 29.74 -5.65 2.56
CA ASP A 5 28.53 -6.19 3.18
C ASP A 5 27.58 -5.07 3.65
N LYS A 6 26.35 -5.09 3.12
CA LYS A 6 25.23 -4.25 3.59
C LYS A 6 24.66 -4.88 4.86
N THR A 7 25.08 -4.40 6.02
CA THR A 7 24.60 -4.91 7.32
C THR A 7 23.34 -4.19 7.77
N ILE A 8 22.18 -4.86 7.72
CA ILE A 8 20.96 -4.42 8.43
C ILE A 8 21.21 -4.64 9.92
N THR A 9 21.28 -3.55 10.70
CA THR A 9 21.39 -3.64 12.16
C THR A 9 20.05 -3.30 12.80
N ALA A 10 19.32 -4.33 13.23
CA ALA A 10 18.19 -4.16 14.14
C ALA A 10 18.74 -3.89 15.55
N LYS A 11 18.49 -2.70 16.09
CA LYS A 11 18.81 -2.38 17.48
C LYS A 11 17.50 -2.23 18.27
N PHE A 12 17.41 -2.98 19.38
CA PHE A 12 16.31 -2.86 20.33
C PHE A 12 16.69 -1.81 21.37
N ASN A 13 16.30 -0.56 21.12
CA ASN A 13 16.71 0.55 21.99
C ASN A 13 15.60 1.10 22.88
N ASN A 14 14.35 0.67 22.72
CA ASN A 14 13.22 1.10 23.54
C ASN A 14 12.20 -0.01 23.79
N THR A 15 11.55 0.05 24.94
CA THR A 15 10.37 -0.75 25.30
C THR A 15 9.13 0.13 25.32
N ASP A 16 8.00 -0.40 24.83
CA ASP A 16 6.71 0.30 24.96
C ASP A 16 6.24 0.35 26.44
N LEU A 17 5.14 1.05 26.70
CA LEU A 17 4.55 1.17 28.05
C LEU A 17 4.13 -0.18 28.66
N LYS A 18 4.16 -1.27 27.88
CA LYS A 18 3.84 -2.64 28.28
C LYS A 18 5.08 -3.53 28.34
N GLY A 19 6.28 -2.98 28.15
CA GLY A 19 7.55 -3.70 28.24
C GLY A 19 7.93 -4.49 26.98
N HIS A 20 7.23 -4.33 25.86
CA HIS A 20 7.60 -4.99 24.61
C HIS A 20 8.77 -4.27 23.94
N LYS A 21 9.81 -5.02 23.56
CA LYS A 21 10.94 -4.47 22.81
C LYS A 21 10.48 -3.98 21.44
N LEU A 22 10.58 -2.67 21.20
CA LEU A 22 10.28 -2.07 19.92
C LEU A 22 11.49 -2.22 19.00
N ILE A 23 11.26 -2.70 17.77
CA ILE A 23 12.28 -2.74 16.73
C ILE A 23 12.40 -1.34 16.15
N GLN A 24 13.55 -0.70 16.33
CA GLN A 24 13.86 0.56 15.68
C GLN A 24 14.76 0.27 14.47
N PHE A 25 14.22 0.50 13.28
CA PHE A 25 15.00 0.47 12.04
C PHE A 25 15.68 1.83 11.86
N SER A 26 17.01 1.87 11.93
CA SER A 26 17.80 3.04 11.50
C SER A 26 18.44 2.73 10.16
N MET A 27 18.07 3.47 9.11
CA MET A 27 18.74 3.40 7.80
C MET A 27 19.66 4.61 7.61
N SER A 28 20.85 4.38 7.06
CA SER A 28 21.85 5.41 6.78
C SER A 28 22.04 5.58 5.27
N ASN A 29 21.30 6.49 4.65
CA ASN A 29 21.76 7.46 3.62
C ASN A 29 20.57 8.24 3.05
N SER A 30 20.82 9.44 2.53
CA SER A 30 19.84 10.41 2.02
C SER A 30 18.97 9.95 0.83
N GLY A 31 19.22 8.77 0.25
CA GLY A 31 18.43 8.18 -0.85
C GLY A 31 17.21 7.38 -0.39
N ASP A 32 17.35 6.56 0.66
CA ASP A 32 16.29 5.64 1.11
C ASP A 32 15.08 6.39 1.67
N SER A 33 15.31 7.50 2.37
CA SER A 33 14.24 8.40 2.83
C SER A 33 13.47 9.03 1.67
N SER A 34 14.13 9.26 0.52
CA SER A 34 13.46 9.80 -0.67
C SER A 34 12.55 8.74 -1.31
N ALA A 35 13.03 7.51 -1.48
CA ALA A 35 12.24 6.42 -2.05
C ALA A 35 11.00 6.10 -1.20
N ILE A 36 11.15 6.04 0.12
CA ILE A 36 10.02 5.83 1.05
C ILE A 36 8.99 6.97 0.94
N LEU A 37 9.45 8.21 0.85
CA LEU A 37 8.56 9.37 0.71
C LEU A 37 7.81 9.33 -0.64
N GLN A 38 8.49 8.94 -1.72
CA GLN A 38 7.89 8.77 -3.05
C GLN A 38 6.84 7.67 -3.05
N ILE A 39 7.14 6.50 -2.48
CA ILE A 39 6.17 5.39 -2.34
C ILE A 39 4.94 5.86 -1.55
N LYS A 40 5.16 6.52 -0.41
CA LYS A 40 4.06 7.06 0.40
C LYS A 40 3.20 8.03 -0.42
N GLN A 41 3.84 8.97 -1.12
CA GLN A 41 3.16 9.97 -1.93
C GLN A 41 2.33 9.33 -3.05
N ILE A 42 2.89 8.39 -3.80
CA ILE A 42 2.19 7.66 -4.86
C ILE A 42 0.96 6.92 -4.31
N ILE A 43 1.08 6.27 -3.15
CA ILE A 43 -0.05 5.59 -2.52
C ILE A 43 -1.12 6.62 -2.11
N ASP A 44 -0.72 7.70 -1.43
CA ASP A 44 -1.63 8.75 -0.97
C ASP A 44 -2.41 9.37 -2.14
N GLU A 45 -1.70 9.87 -3.15
CA GLU A 45 -2.28 10.50 -4.33
C GLU A 45 -3.19 9.55 -5.10
N THR A 46 -2.80 8.28 -5.24
CA THR A 46 -3.65 7.27 -5.88
C THR A 46 -4.92 7.06 -5.08
N THR A 47 -4.84 6.92 -3.75
CA THR A 47 -6.03 6.73 -2.91
C THR A 47 -6.96 7.94 -2.91
N ASP A 48 -6.41 9.14 -2.85
CA ASP A 48 -7.18 10.39 -2.89
C ASP A 48 -7.84 10.60 -4.24
N THR A 49 -7.13 10.28 -5.33
CA THR A 49 -7.65 10.35 -6.70
C THR A 49 -8.80 9.36 -6.90
N ILE A 50 -8.61 8.09 -6.50
CA ILE A 50 -9.66 7.07 -6.55
C ILE A 50 -10.89 7.52 -5.75
N PHE A 51 -10.67 8.00 -4.53
CA PHE A 51 -11.76 8.45 -3.68
C PHE A 51 -12.49 9.64 -4.29
N SER A 52 -11.78 10.64 -4.82
CA SER A 52 -12.35 11.83 -5.44
C SER A 52 -13.19 11.49 -6.67
N ILE A 53 -12.65 10.70 -7.61
CA ILE A 53 -13.31 10.31 -8.86
C ILE A 53 -14.54 9.44 -8.58
N HIS A 54 -14.44 8.49 -7.66
CA HIS A 54 -15.49 7.51 -7.39
C HIS A 54 -16.32 7.82 -6.14
N LYS A 55 -16.19 9.03 -5.56
CA LYS A 55 -16.76 9.42 -4.26
C LYS A 55 -18.21 9.01 -4.11
N LYS A 56 -19.05 9.41 -5.07
CA LYS A 56 -20.49 9.14 -5.03
C LYS A 56 -20.78 7.64 -4.90
N ASP A 57 -20.12 6.82 -5.71
CA ASP A 57 -20.33 5.36 -5.70
C ASP A 57 -19.79 4.71 -4.42
N LEU A 58 -18.61 5.14 -3.98
CA LEU A 58 -17.99 4.63 -2.76
C LEU A 58 -18.81 4.95 -1.51
N LEU A 59 -19.49 6.10 -1.50
CA LEU A 59 -20.33 6.52 -0.38
C LEU A 59 -21.71 5.87 -0.34
N VAL A 60 -22.30 5.49 -1.47
CA VAL A 60 -23.63 4.82 -1.49
C VAL A 60 -23.56 3.30 -1.35
N ASN A 61 -22.42 2.68 -1.69
CA ASN A 61 -22.25 1.23 -1.58
C ASN A 61 -21.72 0.80 -0.19
N PRO A 62 -21.94 -0.46 0.24
CA PRO A 62 -21.30 -0.99 1.43
C PRO A 62 -19.78 -0.84 1.38
N ILE A 63 -19.11 -0.65 2.53
CA ILE A 63 -17.64 -0.51 2.59
C ILE A 63 -16.92 -1.69 1.91
N THR A 64 -17.50 -2.89 1.97
CA THR A 64 -16.97 -4.10 1.34
C THR A 64 -16.89 -4.01 -0.19
N TYR A 65 -17.53 -3.03 -0.83
CA TYR A 65 -17.48 -2.78 -2.27
C TYR A 65 -16.06 -2.52 -2.80
N ILE A 66 -15.19 -1.92 -1.97
CA ILE A 66 -13.82 -1.58 -2.39
C ILE A 66 -12.93 -2.82 -2.53
N VAL A 67 -13.20 -3.89 -1.78
CA VAL A 67 -12.38 -5.11 -1.76
C VAL A 67 -12.24 -5.73 -3.16
N PRO A 68 -13.34 -6.07 -3.87
CA PRO A 68 -13.22 -6.62 -5.22
C PRO A 68 -12.60 -5.64 -6.22
N ALA A 69 -12.81 -4.33 -6.04
CA ALA A 69 -12.22 -3.30 -6.88
C ALA A 69 -10.69 -3.24 -6.73
N VAL A 70 -10.18 -3.42 -5.51
CA VAL A 70 -8.73 -3.48 -5.25
C VAL A 70 -8.11 -4.76 -5.77
N TRP A 71 -8.80 -5.89 -5.63
CA TRP A 71 -8.28 -7.20 -6.03
C TRP A 71 -8.44 -7.54 -7.50
N GLY A 72 -9.24 -6.78 -8.25
CA GLY A 72 -9.52 -7.08 -9.65
C GLY A 72 -10.43 -8.29 -9.85
N ARG A 73 -11.07 -8.80 -8.78
CA ARG A 73 -11.84 -10.06 -8.80
C ARG A 73 -13.05 -10.01 -7.88
N VAL A 74 -14.12 -10.69 -8.28
CA VAL A 74 -15.33 -10.94 -7.48
C VAL A 74 -15.57 -12.44 -7.33
N LYS A 75 -16.26 -12.87 -6.27
CA LYS A 75 -16.65 -14.28 -6.08
C LYS A 75 -17.63 -14.77 -7.13
N LYS A 76 -18.49 -13.89 -7.65
CA LYS A 76 -19.52 -14.23 -8.64
C LYS A 76 -19.83 -13.00 -9.50
N GLY A 77 -19.96 -13.21 -10.81
CA GLY A 77 -20.20 -12.16 -11.79
C GLY A 77 -18.92 -11.44 -12.21
N ASP A 78 -19.09 -10.26 -12.81
CA ASP A 78 -17.98 -9.42 -13.26
C ASP A 78 -17.83 -8.17 -12.40
N LEU A 79 -16.60 -7.65 -12.35
CA LEU A 79 -16.40 -6.28 -11.87
C LEU A 79 -17.20 -5.32 -12.75
N ASN A 80 -17.92 -4.40 -12.09
CA ASN A 80 -18.54 -3.32 -12.83
C ASN A 80 -17.47 -2.36 -13.40
N PRO A 81 -17.81 -1.51 -14.38
CA PRO A 81 -16.83 -0.62 -15.02
C PRO A 81 -16.05 0.29 -14.05
N LYS A 82 -16.68 0.72 -12.95
CA LYS A 82 -16.04 1.57 -11.94
C LYS A 82 -15.04 0.78 -11.11
N GLN A 83 -15.38 -0.44 -10.71
CA GLN A 83 -14.44 -1.33 -10.01
C GLN A 83 -13.27 -1.73 -10.90
N LYS A 84 -13.50 -1.93 -12.20
CA LYS A 84 -12.41 -2.16 -13.19
C LYS A 84 -11.47 -0.96 -13.28
N ASN A 85 -12.01 0.26 -13.31
CA ASN A 85 -11.20 1.47 -13.33
C ASN A 85 -10.32 1.59 -12.08
N ILE A 86 -10.93 1.42 -10.89
CA ILE A 86 -10.21 1.39 -9.61
C ILE A 86 -9.10 0.32 -9.61
N PHE A 87 -9.40 -0.89 -10.10
CA PHE A 87 -8.43 -1.96 -10.20
C PHE A 87 -7.21 -1.55 -11.05
N LEU A 88 -7.43 -0.98 -12.23
CA LEU A 88 -6.35 -0.56 -13.13
C LEU A 88 -5.47 0.54 -12.52
N SER A 89 -6.07 1.50 -11.82
CA SER A 89 -5.32 2.54 -11.10
C SER A 89 -4.43 1.94 -10.00
N ILE A 90 -4.98 1.00 -9.22
CA ILE A 90 -4.23 0.33 -8.15
C ILE A 90 -3.15 -0.58 -8.71
N GLU A 91 -3.44 -1.32 -9.78
CA GLU A 91 -2.49 -2.20 -10.45
C GLU A 91 -1.27 -1.41 -10.95
N THR A 92 -1.52 -0.26 -11.58
CA THR A 92 -0.46 0.64 -12.05
C THR A 92 0.36 1.17 -10.88
N MET A 93 -0.31 1.60 -9.81
CA MET A 93 0.37 2.07 -8.60
C MET A 93 1.23 0.97 -7.95
N VAL A 94 0.72 -0.25 -7.82
CA VAL A 94 1.46 -1.37 -7.22
C VAL A 94 2.72 -1.68 -8.02
N ARG A 95 2.65 -1.65 -9.35
CA ARG A 95 3.83 -1.82 -10.22
C ARG A 95 4.86 -0.72 -9.97
N ASN A 96 4.42 0.54 -9.99
CA ASN A 96 5.31 1.69 -9.72
C ASN A 96 5.98 1.59 -8.34
N VAL A 97 5.25 1.15 -7.31
CA VAL A 97 5.81 0.97 -5.97
C VAL A 97 6.87 -0.12 -5.97
N ILE A 98 6.61 -1.27 -6.60
CA ILE A 98 7.59 -2.37 -6.69
C ILE A 98 8.84 -1.92 -7.46
N ASP A 99 8.65 -1.16 -8.54
CA ASP A 99 9.76 -0.65 -9.36
C ASP A 99 10.65 0.33 -8.55
N ILE A 100 10.06 1.21 -7.73
CA ILE A 100 10.80 2.13 -6.84
C ILE A 100 11.56 1.39 -5.73
N MET A 101 11.06 0.23 -5.29
CA MET A 101 11.75 -0.54 -4.25
C MET A 101 13.02 -1.24 -4.76
N GLU A 102 13.29 -1.20 -6.07
CA GLU A 102 14.54 -1.66 -6.70
C GLU A 102 14.99 -3.05 -6.21
N PHE A 103 14.05 -4.00 -6.09
CA PHE A 103 14.40 -5.36 -5.68
C PHE A 103 15.23 -6.04 -6.78
N ASP A 104 16.42 -6.56 -6.41
CA ASP A 104 17.31 -7.26 -7.36
C ASP A 104 16.61 -8.47 -8.01
N GLU A 105 16.00 -9.32 -7.20
CA GLU A 105 15.12 -10.42 -7.64
C GLU A 105 14.07 -10.73 -6.56
N LEU A 106 12.79 -10.81 -6.95
CA LEU A 106 11.72 -11.31 -6.09
C LEU A 106 11.21 -12.65 -6.60
N THR A 107 11.08 -13.63 -5.71
CA THR A 107 10.26 -14.80 -6.00
C THR A 107 8.78 -14.40 -6.12
N ASP A 108 7.99 -15.20 -6.84
CA ASP A 108 6.54 -14.97 -6.98
C ASP A 108 5.84 -14.86 -5.62
N SER A 109 6.26 -15.65 -4.64
CA SER A 109 5.68 -15.60 -3.29
C SER A 109 6.02 -14.29 -2.56
N GLN A 110 7.24 -13.78 -2.71
CA GLN A 110 7.65 -12.51 -2.09
C GLN A 110 6.96 -11.33 -2.76
N ARG A 111 6.95 -11.30 -4.11
CA ARG A 111 6.21 -10.32 -4.89
C ARG A 111 4.74 -10.32 -4.47
N PHE A 112 4.10 -11.48 -4.45
CA PHE A 112 2.69 -11.58 -4.04
C PHE A 112 2.46 -11.08 -2.60
N SER A 113 3.37 -11.37 -1.67
CA SER A 113 3.26 -10.90 -0.29
C SER A 113 3.35 -9.38 -0.19
N ILE A 114 4.26 -8.75 -0.94
CA ILE A 114 4.41 -7.29 -1.00
C ILE A 114 3.15 -6.67 -1.62
N GLU A 115 2.70 -7.19 -2.76
CA GLU A 115 1.46 -6.74 -3.41
C GLU A 115 0.25 -6.85 -2.48
N TYR A 116 0.15 -7.94 -1.72
CA TYR A 116 -0.91 -8.15 -0.73
C TYR A 116 -0.89 -7.07 0.35
N LEU A 117 0.29 -6.74 0.89
CA LEU A 117 0.43 -5.70 1.91
C LEU A 117 0.06 -4.31 1.37
N ILE A 118 0.54 -3.96 0.17
CA ILE A 118 0.22 -2.68 -0.46
C ILE A 118 -1.29 -2.57 -0.71
N ARG A 119 -1.92 -3.60 -1.28
CA ARG A 119 -3.37 -3.63 -1.50
C ARG A 119 -4.16 -3.55 -0.20
N GLY A 120 -3.69 -4.21 0.87
CA GLY A 120 -4.27 -4.10 2.20
C GLY A 120 -4.25 -2.67 2.74
N LEU A 121 -3.13 -1.96 2.57
CA LEU A 121 -2.99 -0.56 2.96
C LEU A 121 -3.96 0.35 2.17
N VAL A 122 -4.08 0.12 0.86
CA VAL A 122 -5.02 0.85 0.00
C VAL A 122 -6.47 0.65 0.43
N ILE A 123 -6.88 -0.60 0.70
CA ILE A 123 -8.22 -0.91 1.23
C ILE A 123 -8.47 -0.15 2.52
N SER A 124 -7.50 -0.17 3.45
CA SER A 124 -7.60 0.52 4.74
C SER A 124 -7.80 2.03 4.56
N LYS A 125 -6.96 2.67 3.75
CA LYS A 125 -7.04 4.12 3.48
C LYS A 125 -8.37 4.54 2.84
N ILE A 126 -8.79 3.84 1.78
CA ILE A 126 -10.05 4.18 1.12
C ILE A 126 -11.24 3.94 2.06
N THR A 127 -11.20 2.87 2.87
CA THR A 127 -12.22 2.61 3.89
C THR A 127 -12.27 3.74 4.91
N TYR A 128 -11.12 4.24 5.37
CA TYR A 128 -11.05 5.39 6.26
C TYR A 128 -11.65 6.65 5.63
N LEU A 129 -11.34 6.95 4.37
CA LEU A 129 -11.90 8.10 3.64
C LEU A 129 -13.43 8.02 3.51
N ILE A 130 -13.95 6.81 3.20
CA ILE A 130 -15.40 6.55 3.14
C ILE A 130 -16.03 6.76 4.51
N ALA A 131 -15.47 6.17 5.56
CA ALA A 131 -16.00 6.26 6.92
C ALA A 131 -16.01 7.72 7.41
N SER A 132 -14.89 8.42 7.29
CA SER A 132 -14.72 9.82 7.67
C SER A 132 -15.72 10.74 6.94
N SER A 133 -15.97 10.47 5.66
CA SER A 133 -16.92 11.27 4.85
C SER A 133 -18.40 11.00 5.16
N ARG A 134 -18.73 9.89 5.83
CA ARG A 134 -20.11 9.57 6.26
C ARG A 134 -20.43 10.11 7.65
N SER A 135 -19.40 10.36 8.46
CA SER A 135 -19.52 10.92 9.80
C SER A 135 -19.62 12.44 9.84
N ASN A 136 -19.43 13.12 8.69
CA ASN A 136 -19.62 14.56 8.50
C ASN A 136 -20.95 14.83 7.79
#